data_AF-A0A527D7M4-F1
#
_entry.id   AF-A0A527D7M4-F1
#
_cell.length_a   1.000
_cell.length_b   1.000
_cell.length_c   1.000
_cell.angle_alpha   90.00
_cell.angle_beta   90.00
_cell.angle_gamma   90.00
#
_symmetry.space_group_name_H-M   'P 1'
#
loop_
_entity.id
_entity.type
_entity.pdbx_description
1 polymer ?
#
loop_
_entity_poly.entity_id
_entity_poly.type
_entity_poly.pdbx_seq_one_letter_code
_entity_poly.pdbx_strand_id
1 'polypeptide(L)'
;SPWRGAVEQALAKSGGPEVASGGTTNGPDAGDIDAASSMSPQDREAMINTMVAGLDDKLRQNPRDAEGWMRLVRSYVVLGKADQARGALGRAIAVFGADSDEAKKFTAFAASLGLTATE
;
A
#
# COMPACT_ATOMS: atom_id res chain seq x y z
N SER A 1 0.68 -9.40 -18.34
CA SER A 1 0.15 -8.84 -17.08
C SER A 1 0.87 -7.54 -16.74
N PRO A 2 0.14 -6.45 -16.44
CA PRO A 2 0.68 -5.08 -16.35
C PRO A 2 1.54 -4.80 -15.10
N TRP A 3 1.80 -5.80 -14.27
CA TRP A 3 2.55 -5.65 -13.01
C TRP A 3 4.06 -5.92 -13.15
N ARG A 4 4.50 -6.68 -14.16
CA ARG A 4 5.92 -7.06 -14.33
C ARG A 4 6.84 -5.85 -14.54
N GLY A 5 6.43 -4.91 -15.39
CA GLY A 5 7.23 -3.71 -15.67
C GLY A 5 7.38 -2.76 -14.47
N ALA A 6 6.44 -2.79 -13.52
CA ALA A 6 6.54 -1.98 -12.30
C ALA A 6 7.54 -2.58 -11.29
N VAL A 7 7.68 -3.91 -11.28
CA VAL A 7 8.64 -4.63 -10.42
C VAL A 7 10.07 -4.48 -10.97
N GLU A 8 10.26 -4.58 -12.28
CA GLU A 8 11.57 -4.38 -12.90
C GLU A 8 12.10 -2.94 -12.71
N GLN A 9 11.23 -1.94 -12.80
CA GLN A 9 11.61 -0.54 -12.54
C GLN A 9 11.96 -0.28 -11.06
N ALA A 10 11.37 -1.03 -10.13
CA ALA A 10 11.73 -0.95 -8.71
C ALA A 10 13.11 -1.58 -8.44
N LEU A 11 13.40 -2.72 -9.09
CA LEU A 11 14.67 -3.44 -8.96
C LEU A 11 15.86 -2.68 -9.55
N ALA A 12 15.66 -2.01 -10.70
CA ALA A 12 16.72 -1.22 -11.33
C ALA A 12 17.16 0.00 -10.51
N LYS A 13 16.31 0.47 -9.57
CA LYS A 13 16.58 1.67 -8.77
C LYS A 13 17.32 1.40 -7.46
N SER A 14 17.47 0.13 -7.06
CA SER A 14 17.99 -0.26 -5.73
C SER A 14 19.38 -0.93 -5.73
N GLY A 15 20.09 -0.94 -6.85
CA GLY A 15 21.42 -1.56 -6.95
C GLY A 15 22.56 -0.70 -6.43
N GLY A 16 22.84 -0.75 -5.12
CA GLY A 16 24.07 -0.24 -4.51
C GLY A 16 24.37 -0.93 -3.18
N PRO A 17 25.57 -1.51 -2.95
CA PRO A 17 25.84 -2.28 -1.75
C PRO A 17 26.40 -1.36 -0.64
N GLU A 18 25.63 -1.15 0.42
CA GLU A 18 26.19 -0.80 1.72
C GLU A 18 25.39 -1.49 2.85
N VAL A 19 26.15 -2.19 3.68
CA VAL A 19 25.73 -3.06 4.78
C VAL A 19 25.44 -2.24 6.04
N ALA A 20 24.28 -2.45 6.68
CA ALA A 20 24.09 -2.17 8.11
C ALA A 20 22.89 -2.95 8.66
N SER A 21 23.15 -3.79 9.67
CA SER A 21 22.20 -4.61 10.40
C SER A 21 21.11 -3.78 11.09
N GLY A 22 19.84 -4.20 10.92
CA GLY A 22 18.73 -3.71 11.73
C GLY A 22 17.42 -3.55 10.95
N GLY A 23 16.69 -4.66 10.76
CA GLY A 23 15.25 -4.61 10.45
C GLY A 23 14.86 -4.05 9.09
N THR A 24 15.61 -4.36 8.03
CA THR A 24 15.23 -4.06 6.66
C THR A 24 14.40 -5.22 6.11
N THR A 25 13.07 -5.15 6.22
CA THR A 25 12.21 -5.79 5.21
C THR A 25 12.28 -4.93 3.95
N ASN A 26 13.47 -4.93 3.35
CA ASN A 26 13.61 -4.82 1.90
C ASN A 26 12.83 -6.00 1.31
N GLY A 27 12.23 -5.78 0.14
CA GLY A 27 11.23 -6.68 -0.46
C GLY A 27 11.65 -8.16 -0.49
N PRO A 28 10.66 -9.07 -0.61
CA PRO A 28 10.85 -10.51 -0.49
C PRO A 28 12.11 -10.98 -1.24
N ASP A 29 12.97 -11.71 -0.54
CA ASP A 29 14.18 -12.30 -1.10
C ASP A 29 13.79 -13.16 -2.31
N ALA A 30 14.69 -13.33 -3.28
CA ALA A 30 14.37 -14.02 -4.53
C ALA A 30 13.80 -15.45 -4.35
N GLY A 31 14.03 -16.09 -3.20
CA GLY A 31 13.40 -17.36 -2.81
C GLY A 31 11.92 -17.27 -2.41
N ASP A 32 11.48 -16.14 -1.85
CA ASP A 32 10.07 -15.89 -1.49
C ASP A 32 9.19 -15.67 -2.73
N ILE A 33 9.78 -15.21 -3.84
CA ILE A 33 9.05 -15.02 -5.12
C ILE A 33 8.76 -16.36 -5.82
N ASP A 34 9.65 -17.35 -5.69
CA ASP A 34 9.44 -18.71 -6.23
C ASP A 34 8.34 -19.46 -5.46
N ALA A 35 8.35 -19.34 -4.12
CA ALA A 35 7.29 -19.86 -3.26
C ALA A 35 5.93 -19.21 -3.57
N ALA A 36 5.88 -17.88 -3.75
CA ALA A 36 4.66 -17.15 -4.09
C ALA A 36 4.07 -17.52 -5.47
N SER A 37 4.87 -18.10 -6.37
CA SER A 37 4.40 -18.59 -7.67
C SER A 37 3.75 -19.98 -7.60
N SER A 38 4.03 -20.75 -6.55
CA SER A 38 3.37 -22.04 -6.24
C SER A 38 2.22 -21.93 -5.24
N MET A 39 1.93 -20.73 -4.71
CA MET A 39 0.81 -20.53 -3.80
C MET A 39 -0.53 -20.62 -4.51
N SER A 40 -1.53 -21.17 -3.81
CA SER A 40 -2.90 -21.06 -4.27
C SER A 40 -3.33 -19.59 -4.31
N PRO A 41 -4.26 -19.19 -5.20
CA PRO A 41 -4.80 -17.84 -5.23
C PRO A 41 -5.28 -17.36 -3.84
N GLN A 42 -5.89 -18.26 -3.08
CA GLN A 42 -6.41 -18.02 -1.73
C GLN A 42 -5.30 -17.72 -0.72
N ASP A 43 -4.21 -18.49 -0.73
CA ASP A 43 -3.08 -18.25 0.17
C ASP A 43 -2.38 -16.93 -0.16
N ARG A 44 -2.29 -16.61 -1.45
CA ARG A 44 -1.75 -15.33 -1.91
C ARG A 44 -2.61 -14.16 -1.47
N GLU A 45 -3.94 -14.27 -1.56
CA GLU A 45 -4.87 -13.26 -1.03
C GLU A 45 -4.73 -13.09 0.48
N ALA A 46 -4.64 -14.18 1.25
CA ALA A 46 -4.46 -14.14 2.70
C ALA A 46 -3.14 -13.44 3.10
N MET A 47 -2.06 -13.73 2.37
CA MET A 47 -0.77 -13.06 2.55
C MET A 47 -0.86 -11.56 2.26
N ILE A 48 -1.50 -11.16 1.13
CA ILE A 48 -1.68 -9.75 0.79
C ILE A 48 -2.52 -9.03 1.86
N ASN A 49 -3.59 -9.66 2.34
CA ASN A 49 -4.42 -9.10 3.40
C ASN A 49 -3.61 -8.82 4.68
N THR A 50 -2.74 -9.76 5.07
CA THR A 50 -1.85 -9.60 6.23
C THR A 50 -0.88 -8.44 6.04
N MET A 51 -0.28 -8.30 4.85
CA MET A 51 0.62 -7.19 4.55
C MET A 51 -0.09 -5.83 4.59
N VAL A 52 -1.32 -5.75 4.07
CA VAL A 52 -2.12 -4.51 4.10
C VAL A 52 -2.53 -4.15 5.53
N ALA A 53 -2.86 -5.14 6.36
CA ALA A 53 -3.13 -4.91 7.78
C ALA A 53 -1.90 -4.36 8.51
N GLY A 54 -0.71 -4.93 8.27
CA GLY A 54 0.55 -4.42 8.83
C GLY A 54 0.87 -2.99 8.38
N LEU A 55 0.58 -2.64 7.13
CA LEU A 55 0.70 -1.26 6.65
C LEU A 55 -0.25 -0.32 7.40
N ASP A 56 -1.51 -0.73 7.61
CA ASP A 56 -2.48 0.06 8.37
C ASP A 56 -1.99 0.33 9.80
N ASP A 57 -1.54 -0.70 10.51
CA ASP A 57 -1.01 -0.55 11.87
C ASP A 57 0.25 0.31 11.92
N LYS A 58 1.13 0.21 10.93
CA LYS A 58 2.29 1.09 10.82
C LYS A 58 1.88 2.55 10.63
N LEU A 59 0.85 2.83 9.83
CA LEU A 59 0.38 4.19 9.58
C LEU A 59 -0.37 4.78 10.79
N ARG A 60 -1.01 3.94 11.61
CA ARG A 60 -1.52 4.39 12.92
C ARG A 60 -0.40 4.88 13.84
N GLN A 61 0.77 4.24 13.78
CA GLN A 61 1.95 4.60 14.58
C GLN A 61 2.76 5.74 13.98
N ASN A 62 2.82 5.82 12.64
CA ASN A 62 3.47 6.89 11.89
C ASN A 62 2.45 7.62 10.99
N PRO A 63 1.55 8.43 11.59
CA PRO A 63 0.43 9.01 10.86
C PRO A 63 0.85 10.05 9.83
N ARG A 64 2.06 10.62 9.92
CA ARG A 64 2.54 11.67 9.01
C ARG A 64 3.07 11.17 7.66
N ASP A 65 2.89 9.88 7.35
CA ASP A 65 3.25 9.29 6.06
C ASP A 65 2.11 9.40 5.04
N ALA A 66 2.07 10.51 4.30
CA ALA A 66 1.05 10.78 3.29
C ALA A 66 1.06 9.74 2.15
N GLU A 67 2.24 9.32 1.70
CA GLU A 67 2.36 8.32 0.63
C GLU A 67 1.87 6.95 1.08
N GLY A 68 2.18 6.58 2.33
CA GLY A 68 1.69 5.36 2.95
C GLY A 68 0.17 5.32 3.02
N TRP A 69 -0.49 6.42 3.40
CA TRP A 69 -1.96 6.51 3.37
C TRP A 69 -2.54 6.32 1.97
N MET A 70 -1.98 6.98 0.94
CA MET A 70 -2.43 6.77 -0.45
C MET A 70 -2.24 5.32 -0.90
N ARG A 71 -1.11 4.70 -0.54
CA ARG A 71 -0.86 3.28 -0.82
C ARG A 71 -1.89 2.39 -0.14
N LEU A 72 -2.21 2.65 1.13
CA LEU A 72 -3.21 1.88 1.88
C LEU A 72 -4.60 1.97 1.23
N VAL A 73 -5.04 3.18 0.87
CA VAL A 73 -6.32 3.41 0.18
C VAL A 73 -6.37 2.60 -1.13
N ARG A 74 -5.33 2.68 -1.96
CA ARG A 74 -5.24 1.93 -3.22
C ARG A 74 -5.26 0.42 -2.99
N SER A 75 -4.51 -0.07 -2.00
CA SER A 75 -4.47 -1.50 -1.69
C SER A 75 -5.85 -2.04 -1.33
N TYR A 76 -6.62 -1.32 -0.51
CA TYR A 76 -7.98 -1.73 -0.20
C TYR A 76 -8.90 -1.70 -1.42
N VAL A 77 -8.79 -0.70 -2.31
CA VAL A 77 -9.57 -0.68 -3.57
C VAL A 77 -9.26 -1.87 -4.46
N VAL A 78 -7.97 -2.19 -4.66
CA VAL A 78 -7.55 -3.34 -5.48
C VAL A 78 -8.06 -4.67 -4.92
N LEU A 79 -8.18 -4.77 -3.59
CA LEU A 79 -8.75 -5.93 -2.90
C LEU A 79 -10.28 -5.95 -2.86
N GLY A 80 -10.97 -4.98 -3.47
CA GLY A 80 -12.44 -4.86 -3.43
C GLY A 80 -12.99 -4.42 -2.07
N LYS A 81 -12.14 -3.93 -1.17
CA LYS A 81 -12.46 -3.55 0.21
C LYS A 81 -12.78 -2.06 0.31
N ALA A 82 -13.82 -1.63 -0.40
CA ALA A 82 -14.17 -0.21 -0.53
C ALA A 82 -14.39 0.50 0.83
N ASP A 83 -15.05 -0.15 1.79
CA ASP A 83 -15.31 0.45 3.11
C ASP A 83 -14.03 0.66 3.92
N GLN A 84 -13.09 -0.29 3.85
CA GLN A 84 -11.78 -0.14 4.48
C GLN A 84 -10.97 0.98 3.82
N ALA A 85 -11.09 1.14 2.49
CA ALA A 85 -10.45 2.22 1.76
C ALA A 85 -11.00 3.60 2.19
N ARG A 86 -12.32 3.74 2.34
CA ARG A 86 -12.95 4.97 2.85
C ARG A 86 -12.53 5.27 4.30
N GLY A 87 -12.46 4.23 5.15
CA GLY A 87 -11.97 4.38 6.52
C GLY A 87 -10.50 4.79 6.60
N ALA A 88 -9.64 4.28 5.72
CA ALA A 88 -8.25 4.73 5.61
C ALA A 88 -8.16 6.19 5.13
N LEU A 89 -8.94 6.56 4.11
CA LEU A 89 -9.02 7.93 3.61
C LEU A 89 -9.44 8.92 4.70
N GLY A 90 -10.51 8.62 5.44
CA GLY A 90 -11.00 9.49 6.52
C GLY A 90 -9.96 9.69 7.62
N ARG A 91 -9.20 8.65 7.97
CA ARG A 91 -8.11 8.74 8.94
C ARG A 91 -6.96 9.60 8.41
N ALA A 92 -6.57 9.43 7.14
CA ALA A 92 -5.56 10.26 6.52
C ALA A 92 -5.96 11.75 6.54
N ILE A 93 -7.20 12.07 6.16
CA ILE A 93 -7.73 13.45 6.20
C ILE A 93 -7.72 13.99 7.64
N ALA A 94 -8.15 13.20 8.63
CA ALA A 94 -8.15 13.63 10.03
C ALA A 94 -6.74 13.93 10.57
N VAL A 95 -5.73 13.16 10.16
CA VAL A 95 -4.33 13.37 10.58
C VAL A 95 -3.75 14.65 10.01
N PHE A 96 -4.00 14.93 8.72
CA PHE A 96 -3.41 16.07 8.02
C PHE A 96 -4.25 17.35 8.16
N GLY A 97 -5.52 17.21 8.54
CA GLY A 97 -6.51 18.30 8.61
C GLY A 97 -7.30 18.41 7.32
N ALA A 98 -8.62 18.55 7.42
CA ALA A 98 -9.52 18.58 6.27
C ALA A 98 -9.24 19.70 5.26
N ASP A 99 -8.69 20.83 5.74
CA ASP A 99 -8.39 21.99 4.90
C ASP A 99 -6.99 21.95 4.27
N SER A 100 -6.18 20.93 4.58
CA SER A 100 -4.81 20.83 4.10
C SER A 100 -4.73 20.47 2.61
N ASP A 101 -3.60 20.79 1.98
CA ASP A 101 -3.36 20.38 0.60
C ASP A 101 -3.22 18.87 0.46
N GLU A 102 -2.76 18.17 1.51
CA GLU A 102 -2.74 16.71 1.56
C GLU A 102 -4.15 16.12 1.56
N ALA A 103 -5.08 16.67 2.33
CA ALA A 103 -6.47 16.20 2.34
C ALA A 103 -7.14 16.34 0.96
N LYS A 104 -6.89 17.46 0.26
CA LYS A 104 -7.33 17.65 -1.13
C LYS A 104 -6.74 16.60 -2.07
N LYS A 105 -5.43 16.32 -1.95
CA LYS A 105 -4.75 15.28 -2.74
C LYS A 105 -5.33 13.89 -2.45
N PHE A 106 -5.57 13.54 -1.20
CA PHE A 106 -6.17 12.25 -0.83
C PHE A 106 -7.56 12.09 -1.41
N THR A 107 -8.37 13.15 -1.37
CA THR A 107 -9.74 13.13 -1.90
C THR A 107 -9.74 13.00 -3.42
N ALA A 108 -8.90 13.77 -4.12
CA ALA A 108 -8.73 13.66 -5.57
C ALA A 108 -8.21 12.27 -5.99
N PHE A 109 -7.28 11.71 -5.22
CA PHE A 109 -6.77 10.36 -5.43
C PHE A 109 -7.83 9.29 -5.20
N ALA A 110 -8.62 9.38 -4.13
CA ALA A 110 -9.71 8.45 -3.89
C ALA A 110 -10.78 8.51 -5.00
N ALA A 111 -11.09 9.72 -5.49
CA ALA A 111 -12.00 9.90 -6.61
C ALA A 111 -11.47 9.23 -7.91
N SER A 112 -10.17 9.33 -8.21
CA SER A 112 -9.58 8.67 -9.38
C SER A 112 -9.58 7.14 -9.28
N LEU A 113 -9.69 6.59 -8.07
CA LEU A 113 -9.87 5.18 -7.79
C LEU A 113 -11.34 4.72 -7.80
N GLY A 114 -12.29 5.63 -8.04
CA GLY A 114 -13.73 5.32 -8.03
C GLY A 114 -14.33 5.17 -6.63
N LEU A 115 -13.66 5.65 -5.57
CA LEU A 115 -14.22 5.67 -4.20
C LEU A 115 -15.27 6.78 -3.99
N THR A 116 -15.77 7.39 -5.06
CA THR A 116 -16.85 8.37 -4.99
C THR A 116 -18.07 7.77 -4.29
N ALA A 117 -18.80 8.61 -3.56
CA ALA A 117 -20.11 8.25 -3.04
C ALA A 117 -21.05 7.95 -4.22
N THR A 118 -21.08 6.70 -4.65
CA THR A 118 -22.22 6.09 -5.31
C THR A 118 -22.91 5.35 -4.17
N GLU A 119 -24.15 5.63 -3.79
CA GLU A 119 -25.30 6.31 -4.41
C GLU A 119 -25.95 7.30 -3.43
#